data_AF-A0AAF0I3B0-F1
#
_entry.id   AF-A0AAF0I3B0-F1
#
_cell.length_a   1.000
_cell.length_b   1.000
_cell.length_c   1.000
_cell.angle_alpha   90.00
_cell.angle_beta   90.00
_cell.angle_gamma   90.00
#
_symmetry.space_group_name_H-M   'P 1'
#
loop_
_entity.id
_entity.type
_entity.pdbx_description
1 polymer ?
#
loop_
_entity_poly.entity_id
_entity_poly.type
_entity_poly.pdbx_seq_one_letter_code
_entity_poly.pdbx_strand_id
1 'polypeptide(L)' 'MLVIRRIVDRRRSYTGLFLKGEKPRIFPTDDAQHARILQIYKQDKRYPDIVNDFSQFDLNPPAPPTG' A
#
# COMPACT_ATOMS: atom_id res chain seq x y z
N MET A 1 -10.16 4.08 -5.19
CA MET A 1 -8.91 4.10 -4.41
C MET A 1 -8.79 2.77 -3.71
N LEU A 2 -7.74 2.00 -4.04
CA LEU A 2 -7.43 0.74 -3.40
C LEU A 2 -6.62 1.03 -2.15
N VAL A 3 -7.07 0.56 -0.99
CA VAL A 3 -6.34 0.69 0.27
C VAL A 3 -5.86 -0.70 0.67
N ILE A 4 -4.57 -0.83 0.94
CA ILE A 4 -3.95 -2.08 1.40
C ILE A 4 -3.47 -1.86 2.82
N ARG A 5 -3.94 -2.67 3.77
CA ARG A 5 -3.54 -2.58 5.18
C ARG A 5 -3.00 -3.90 5.67
N ARG A 6 -1.98 -3.79 6.52
CA ARG A 6 -1.50 -4.91 7.32
C ARG A 6 -2.34 -5.03 8.58
N ILE A 7 -2.79 -6.23 8.87
CA ILE A 7 -3.52 -6.55 10.11
C ILE A 7 -2.69 -7.61 10.83
N VAL A 8 -2.39 -7.38 12.10
CA VAL A 8 -1.61 -8.31 12.91
C VAL A 8 -2.44 -8.70 14.12
N ASP A 9 -2.64 -9.99 14.29
CA ASP A 9 -3.18 -10.58 15.52
C ASP A 9 -2.01 -11.21 16.31
N ARG A 10 -2.24 -11.58 17.57
CA ARG A 10 -1.23 -12.16 18.49
C ARG A 10 -0.46 -13.35 17.91
N ARG A 11 -1.02 -14.05 16.92
CA ARG A 11 -0.44 -15.27 16.34
C ARG A 11 -0.16 -15.19 14.84
N ARG A 12 -0.76 -14.25 14.11
CA ARG A 12 -0.78 -14.27 12.65
C ARG A 12 -0.84 -12.87 12.05
N SER A 13 -0.20 -12.73 10.91
CA SER A 13 -0.27 -11.53 10.07
C SER A 13 -1.22 -11.78 8.90
N TYR A 14 -1.92 -10.73 8.49
CA TYR A 14 -2.89 -10.74 7.40
C TYR A 14 -2.71 -9.49 6.55
N THR A 15 -3.09 -9.60 5.28
CA THR A 15 -3.22 -8.46 4.37
C THR A 15 -4.69 -8.28 4.02
N GLY A 16 -5.17 -7.05 4.18
CA GLY A 16 -6.51 -6.64 3.77
C GLY A 16 -6.44 -5.75 2.53
N LEU A 17 -7.20 -6.12 1.49
CA LEU A 17 -7.44 -5.31 0.30
C LEU A 17 -8.84 -4.68 0.40
N PHE A 18 -8.89 -3.35 0.40
CA PHE A 18 -10.12 -2.58 0.55
C PHE A 18 -10.35 -1.75 -0.70
N LEU A 19 -11.36 -2.13 -1.47
CA LEU A 19 -11.79 -1.41 -2.66
C LEU A 19 -13.17 -0.81 -2.41
N LYS A 20 -13.33 0.48 -2.71
CA LYS A 20 -14.60 1.19 -2.52
C LYS A 20 -15.72 0.50 -3.33
N GLY A 21 -16.76 0.04 -2.63
CA GLY A 21 -17.91 -0.64 -3.25
C GLY A 21 -17.79 -2.16 -3.33
N GLU A 22 -16.64 -2.73 -2.96
CA GLU A 22 -16.47 -4.19 -2.88
C GLU A 22 -16.28 -4.67 -1.45
N LYS A 23 -16.58 -5.96 -1.22
CA LYS A 23 -16.31 -6.60 0.07
C LYS A 23 -14.78 -6.66 0.28
N PRO A 24 -14.29 -6.30 1.49
CA PRO A 24 -12.87 -6.43 1.80
C PRO A 24 -12.37 -7.86 1.60
N ARG A 25 -11.21 -8.01 0.98
CA ARG A 25 -10.53 -9.30 0.85
C ARG A 25 -9.40 -9.36 1.86
N ILE A 26 -9.56 -10.20 2.88
CA ILE A 26 -8.58 -10.36 3.96
C ILE A 26 -8.07 -11.79 3.91
N PHE A 27 -6.76 -11.97 3.87
CA PHE A 27 -6.13 -13.28 3.81
C PHE A 27 -4.82 -13.30 4.60
N PRO A 28 -4.45 -14.44 5.19
CA PRO A 28 -3.21 -14.56 5.96
C PRO A 28 -2.00 -14.33 5.05
N THR A 29 -1.05 -13.52 5.53
CA THR A 29 0.19 -13.23 4.83
C THR A 29 1.32 -12.99 5.82
N ASP A 30 2.53 -13.43 5.49
CA ASP A 30 3.73 -12.98 6.19
C ASP A 30 4.22 -11.59 5.70
N ASP A 31 5.30 -11.09 6.30
CA ASP A 31 5.92 -9.80 5.99
C ASP A 31 6.40 -9.69 4.55
N ALA A 32 7.01 -10.75 4.02
CA ALA A 32 7.57 -10.77 2.68
C ALA A 32 6.45 -10.77 1.64
N GLN A 33 5.40 -11.54 1.88
CA GLN A 33 4.18 -11.58 1.08
C GLN A 33 3.48 -10.23 1.09
N HIS A 34 3.33 -9.60 2.26
CA HIS A 34 2.75 -8.27 2.37
C HIS A 34 3.55 -7.23 1.57
N ALA A 35 4.87 -7.20 1.73
CA ALA A 35 5.76 -6.30 0.98
C ALA A 35 5.65 -6.53 -0.54
N ARG A 36 5.55 -7.79 -0.98
CA ARG A 36 5.38 -8.13 -2.39
C ARG A 36 4.03 -7.66 -2.94
N ILE A 37 2.96 -7.76 -2.16
CA ILE A 37 1.64 -7.25 -2.53
C ILE A 37 1.69 -5.73 -2.71
N LEU A 38 2.33 -5.01 -1.79
CA LEU A 38 2.51 -3.56 -1.92
C LEU A 38 3.26 -3.19 -3.22
N GLN A 39 4.32 -3.92 -3.57
CA GLN A 39 5.06 -3.71 -4.82
C GLN A 39 4.19 -3.94 -6.07
N ILE A 40 3.39 -5.01 -6.09
CA ILE A 40 2.51 -5.34 -7.22
C ILE A 40 1.49 -4.22 -7.46
N TYR A 41 0.91 -3.69 -6.39
CA TYR A 41 -0.05 -2.59 -6.45
C TYR A 41 0.59 -1.20 -6.43
N LYS A 42 1.93 -1.12 -6.45
CA LYS A 42 2.70 0.13 -6.43
C LYS A 42 2.32 1.04 -5.24
N GLN A 43 2.11 0.42 -4.09
CA GLN A 43 1.81 1.05 -2.80
C GLN A 43 3.02 1.00 -1.84
N ASP A 44 4.18 0.48 -2.27
CA ASP A 44 5.39 0.35 -1.45
C ASP A 44 6.22 1.64 -1.37
N LYS A 45 6.06 2.56 -2.34
CA LYS A 45 6.79 3.83 -2.41
C LYS A 45 6.06 4.84 -3.30
N ARG A 46 6.59 6.06 -3.39
CA ARG A 46 6.12 7.05 -4.37
C ARG A 46 6.47 6.56 -5.79
N TYR A 47 5.48 6.55 -6.66
CA TYR A 47 5.65 6.31 -8.09
C TYR A 47 5.20 7.54 -8.88
N PRO A 48 5.94 7.94 -9.93
CA PRO A 48 5.46 8.95 -10.88
C PRO A 48 4.09 8.53 -11.43
N ASP A 49 3.18 9.49 -11.52
CA ASP A 49 1.86 9.33 -12.16
C ASP A 49 0.90 8.32 -11.51
N ILE A 50 1.18 7.87 -10.28
CA ILE A 50 0.34 6.92 -9.55
C ILE A 50 -0.14 7.54 -8.25
N VAL A 51 -1.47 7.61 -8.13
CA VAL A 51 -2.12 8.04 -6.89
C VAL A 51 -2.12 6.87 -5.88
N ASN A 52 -1.26 6.97 -4.88
CA ASN A 52 -1.14 6.06 -3.75
C ASN A 52 -0.98 6.82 -2.42
N ASP A 53 -0.89 6.08 -1.31
CA ASP A 53 -0.72 6.68 0.03
C ASP A 53 0.44 7.70 0.06
N PHE A 54 1.56 7.46 -0.64
CA PHE A 54 2.70 8.40 -0.68
C PHE A 54 2.46 9.68 -1.48
N SER A 55 1.63 9.63 -2.52
CA SER A 55 1.25 10.82 -3.30
C SER A 55 0.23 11.70 -2.58
N GLN A 56 -0.58 11.10 -1.70
CA GLN A 56 -1.71 11.78 -1.07
C GLN A 56 -1.32 12.43 0.27
N PHE A 57 -0.35 11.87 0.99
CA PHE A 57 0.19 12.42 2.23
C PHE A 57 1.45 13.27 2.05
N ASP A 58 1.90 13.46 0.79
CA ASP A 58 3.11 14.22 0.42
C ASP A 58 4.37 13.87 1.23
N LEU A 59 4.48 12.59 1.64
CA LEU A 59 5.52 12.10 2.56
C LEU A 59 6.94 12.11 1.97
N ASN A 60 7.12 12.56 0.72
CA ASN A 60 8.42 12.83 0.12
C ASN A 60 8.20 13.64 -1.18
N PRO A 61 8.09 14.98 -1.14
CA PRO A 61 7.90 15.78 -2.34
C PRO A 61 9.06 15.56 -3.33
N PRO A 62 8.81 15.51 -4.64
CA PRO A 62 9.90 15.42 -5.61
C PRO A 62 10.83 16.60 -5.40
N ALA A 63 12.14 16.36 -5.48
CA ALA A 63 13.12 17.43 -5.38
C ALA A 63 12.80 18.52 -6.43
N PRO A 64 12.84 19.81 -6.07
CA PRO A 64 12.59 20.87 -7.02
C PRO A 64 13.56 20.76 -8.20
N PRO A 65 13.13 21.06 -9.43
CA PRO A 65 14.03 21.05 -10.58
C PRO A 65 15.15 22.07 -10.35
N THR A 66 16.40 21.59 -10.37
CA THR A 66 17.58 22.45 -10.38
C THR A 66 17.62 23.13 -11.75
N GLY A 67 17.24 24.41 -11.79
CA GLY A 67 17.40 25.27 -12.96
C GLY A 67 18.84 25.70 -13.19
#